data_AF-A0A075I3L2-F1
#
_entry.id   AF-A0A075I3L2-F1
#
_cell.length_a   1.000
_cell.length_b   1.000
_cell.length_c   1.000
_cell.angle_alpha   90.00
_cell.angle_beta   90.00
_cell.angle_gamma   90.00
#
_symmetry.space_group_name_H-M   'P 1'
#
loop_
_entity.id
_entity.type
_entity.pdbx_description
1 polymer ?
#
loop_
_entity_poly.entity_id
_entity_poly.type
_entity_poly.pdbx_seq_one_letter_code
_entity_poly.pdbx_strand_id
1 'polypeptide(L)'
;MLVQFLDYIAAWNVIWFLGLVFGGYGCYLLANNFNKNYLSSIIAGMIFTFGTYHMVHSMLHIGLSMIVWLPIFVLFLFKLLEKQSKYYAIVGGIIFFLVSLTHLYYTAFIFMFSIVFFTVYVFRQKKVSNKTFITNFSVLLTIGLISTSVLFLVNPTSGDEFPMRPLIEHIDYSISLENLILPNSLQTTQIISNYEMNTSFYSFFDSPVMYPNIEAMVF
;
A
#
# COMPACT_ATOMS: atom_id res chain seq x y z
N MET A 1 -22.45 10.98 -5.67
CA MET A 1 -23.30 11.19 -4.48
C MET A 1 -22.82 12.35 -3.61
N LEU A 2 -21.57 12.44 -3.14
CA LEU A 2 -21.12 13.59 -2.33
C LEU A 2 -21.24 14.96 -3.04
N VAL A 3 -20.92 14.99 -4.34
CA VAL A 3 -21.05 16.19 -5.20
C VAL A 3 -22.52 16.61 -5.42
N GLN A 4 -23.50 15.79 -5.03
CA GLN A 4 -24.92 16.18 -5.06
C GLN A 4 -25.29 17.07 -3.86
N PHE A 5 -24.48 17.07 -2.80
CA PHE A 5 -24.71 17.82 -1.56
C PHE A 5 -23.67 18.91 -1.31
N LEU A 6 -22.46 18.75 -1.84
CA LEU A 6 -21.34 19.68 -1.73
C LEU A 6 -20.86 20.07 -3.13
N ASP A 7 -20.25 21.25 -3.26
CA ASP A 7 -19.49 21.56 -4.47
C ASP A 7 -18.27 20.64 -4.62
N TYR A 8 -17.66 20.66 -5.81
CA TYR A 8 -16.55 19.76 -6.13
C TYR A 8 -15.33 19.95 -5.22
N ILE A 9 -15.02 21.21 -4.87
CA ILE A 9 -13.84 21.55 -4.04
C ILE A 9 -14.09 21.09 -2.60
N ALA A 10 -15.28 21.35 -2.07
CA ALA A 10 -15.68 20.91 -0.74
C ALA A 10 -15.71 19.38 -0.64
N ALA A 11 -16.33 18.70 -1.61
CA ALA A 11 -16.36 17.23 -1.65
C ALA A 11 -14.94 16.64 -1.70
N TRP A 12 -14.07 17.23 -2.52
CA TRP A 12 -12.67 16.82 -2.62
C TRP A 12 -11.91 16.96 -1.30
N ASN A 13 -11.97 18.13 -0.67
CA ASN A 13 -11.27 18.40 0.58
C ASN A 13 -11.79 17.51 1.72
N VAL A 14 -13.10 17.25 1.76
CA VAL A 14 -13.69 16.34 2.75
C VAL A 14 -13.18 14.92 2.57
N ILE A 15 -13.20 14.39 1.34
CA ILE A 15 -12.70 13.03 1.06
C ILE A 15 -11.21 12.92 1.42
N TRP A 16 -10.41 13.90 1.00
CA TRP A 16 -8.98 13.97 1.29
C TRP A 16 -8.69 13.98 2.79
N PHE A 17 -9.34 14.88 3.53
CA PHE A 17 -9.18 15.01 4.97
C PHE A 17 -9.63 13.74 5.73
N LEU A 18 -10.78 13.17 5.35
CA LEU A 18 -11.26 11.93 5.96
C LEU A 18 -10.32 10.75 5.68
N GLY A 19 -9.68 10.71 4.50
CA GLY A 19 -8.66 9.71 4.21
C GLY A 19 -7.49 9.75 5.19
N LEU A 20 -6.98 10.95 5.47
CA LEU A 20 -5.89 11.17 6.44
C LEU A 20 -6.30 10.76 7.86
N VAL A 21 -7.50 11.16 8.30
CA VAL A 21 -8.02 10.88 9.65
C VAL A 21 -8.29 9.39 9.84
N PHE A 22 -9.02 8.75 8.92
CA PHE A 22 -9.36 7.34 9.06
C PHE A 22 -8.14 6.42 8.87
N GLY A 23 -7.19 6.80 8.01
CA GLY A 23 -5.94 6.06 7.86
C GLY A 23 -5.11 6.10 9.13
N GLY A 24 -4.93 7.29 9.71
CA GLY A 24 -4.26 7.48 11.00
C GLY A 24 -4.94 6.72 12.13
N TYR A 25 -6.28 6.76 12.19
CA TYR A 25 -7.05 6.00 13.17
C TYR A 25 -6.90 4.49 12.99
N GLY A 26 -6.90 3.99 11.75
CA GLY A 26 -6.61 2.58 11.47
C GLY A 26 -5.24 2.16 12.01
N CYS A 27 -4.22 3.00 11.82
CA CYS A 27 -2.88 2.75 12.35
C CYS A 27 -2.82 2.81 13.87
N TYR A 28 -3.53 3.76 14.48
CA TYR A 28 -3.73 3.83 15.94
C TYR A 28 -4.33 2.52 16.46
N LEU A 29 -5.40 2.00 15.84
CA LEU A 29 -6.03 0.75 16.26
C LEU A 29 -5.08 -0.44 16.14
N LEU A 30 -4.31 -0.49 15.06
CA LEU A 30 -3.29 -1.51 14.84
C LEU A 30 -2.21 -1.47 15.94
N ALA A 31 -1.65 -0.29 16.22
CA ALA A 31 -0.62 -0.12 17.26
C ALA A 31 -1.16 -0.47 18.66
N ASN A 32 -2.38 -0.02 18.96
CA ASN A 32 -3.04 -0.31 20.24
C ASN A 32 -3.38 -1.80 20.38
N ASN A 33 -3.49 -2.53 19.28
CA ASN A 33 -3.68 -3.97 19.34
C ASN A 33 -2.49 -4.67 20.01
N PHE A 34 -1.27 -4.23 19.74
CA PHE A 34 -0.05 -4.83 20.28
C PHE A 34 0.37 -4.24 21.62
N ASN A 35 0.47 -2.91 21.70
CA ASN A 35 1.15 -2.26 22.82
C ASN A 35 0.19 -1.90 23.97
N LYS A 36 -1.12 -1.87 23.71
CA LYS A 36 -2.16 -1.43 24.66
C LYS A 36 -1.87 -0.06 25.30
N ASN A 37 -0.98 0.73 24.70
CA ASN A 37 -0.54 2.03 25.18
C ASN A 37 -1.14 3.12 24.29
N TYR A 38 -1.91 4.01 24.91
CA TYR A 38 -2.62 5.09 24.22
C TYR A 38 -1.66 6.05 23.50
N LEU A 39 -0.62 6.53 24.20
CA LEU A 39 0.31 7.53 23.64
C LEU A 39 1.12 6.96 22.48
N SER A 40 1.68 5.77 22.63
CA SER A 40 2.42 5.11 21.55
C SER A 40 1.54 4.88 20.31
N SER A 41 0.26 4.59 20.52
CA SER A 41 -0.70 4.38 19.42
C SER A 41 -1.06 5.67 18.72
N ILE A 42 -1.21 6.79 19.45
CA ILE A 42 -1.40 8.11 18.83
C ILE A 42 -0.18 8.46 17.98
N ILE A 43 1.03 8.29 18.52
CA ILE A 43 2.27 8.60 17.81
C ILE A 43 2.34 7.77 16.52
N ALA A 44 2.02 6.47 16.57
CA ALA A 44 1.95 5.63 15.37
C ALA A 44 0.94 6.16 14.34
N GLY A 45 -0.26 6.55 14.80
CA GLY A 45 -1.28 7.17 13.95
C GLY A 45 -0.79 8.46 13.29
N MET A 46 -0.13 9.35 14.05
CA MET A 46 0.44 10.59 13.51
C MET A 46 1.53 10.32 12.47
N ILE A 47 2.46 9.40 12.76
CA ILE A 47 3.52 9.02 11.82
C ILE A 47 2.94 8.46 10.53
N PHE A 48 1.87 7.66 10.61
CA PHE A 48 1.19 7.14 9.42
C PHE A 48 0.47 8.24 8.62
N THR A 49 -0.24 9.15 9.29
CA THR A 49 -0.96 10.25 8.64
C THR A 49 -0.01 11.23 7.95
N PHE A 50 1.06 11.64 8.63
CA PHE A 50 2.00 12.66 8.15
C PHE A 50 3.28 12.06 7.54
N GLY A 51 3.29 10.74 7.30
CA GLY A 51 4.41 10.05 6.69
C GLY A 51 4.67 10.54 5.27
N THR A 52 5.93 10.53 4.85
CA THR A 52 6.38 11.03 3.54
C THR A 52 5.57 10.47 2.38
N TYR A 53 5.33 9.15 2.38
CA TYR A 53 4.52 8.49 1.34
C TYR A 53 3.10 9.07 1.27
N HIS A 54 2.41 9.14 2.41
CA HIS A 54 1.03 9.60 2.48
C HIS A 54 0.95 11.06 2.05
N MET A 55 1.90 11.91 2.45
CA MET A 55 1.92 13.33 2.13
C MET A 55 2.27 13.64 0.67
N VAL A 56 3.28 12.98 0.11
CA VAL A 56 3.65 13.18 -1.30
C VAL A 56 2.50 12.75 -2.22
N HIS A 57 1.92 11.58 -1.99
CA HIS A 57 0.81 11.10 -2.82
C HIS A 57 -0.48 11.86 -2.57
N SER A 58 -0.69 12.39 -1.36
CA SER A 58 -1.82 13.29 -1.06
C SER A 58 -1.84 14.57 -1.91
N MET A 59 -0.68 15.01 -2.40
CA MET A 59 -0.56 16.21 -3.24
C MET A 59 -0.63 15.91 -4.73
N LEU A 60 -0.31 14.68 -5.15
CA LEU A 60 -0.12 14.32 -6.56
C LEU A 60 -1.17 13.33 -7.08
N HIS A 61 -1.51 12.31 -6.29
CA HIS A 61 -2.28 11.16 -6.72
C HIS A 61 -3.23 10.68 -5.61
N ILE A 62 -4.46 11.20 -5.59
CA ILE A 62 -5.42 10.86 -4.52
C ILE A 62 -5.68 9.35 -4.40
N GLY A 63 -5.69 8.61 -5.51
CA GLY A 63 -5.85 7.14 -5.47
C GLY A 63 -4.73 6.46 -4.67
N LEU A 64 -3.50 6.93 -4.84
CA LEU A 64 -2.33 6.47 -4.07
C LEU A 64 -2.25 7.11 -2.68
N SER A 65 -2.95 8.22 -2.41
CA SER A 65 -3.05 8.74 -1.06
C SER A 65 -4.03 7.93 -0.20
N MET A 66 -4.98 7.21 -0.81
CA MET A 66 -6.01 6.45 -0.11
C MET A 66 -5.53 5.09 0.42
N ILE A 67 -4.45 5.12 1.20
CA ILE A 67 -3.92 3.98 1.98
C ILE A 67 -4.72 3.70 3.27
N VAL A 68 -5.90 4.31 3.40
CA VAL A 68 -6.78 4.33 4.58
C VAL A 68 -7.05 2.94 5.16
N TRP A 69 -7.26 1.96 4.29
CA TRP A 69 -7.69 0.62 4.67
C TRP A 69 -6.54 -0.31 5.03
N LEU A 70 -5.29 0.02 4.66
CA LEU A 70 -4.13 -0.86 4.85
C LEU A 70 -3.90 -1.22 6.33
N PRO A 71 -3.87 -0.28 7.28
CA PRO A 71 -3.62 -0.63 8.67
C PRO A 71 -4.75 -1.47 9.28
N ILE A 72 -5.98 -1.21 8.87
CA ILE A 72 -7.16 -1.97 9.31
C ILE A 72 -7.10 -3.40 8.75
N PHE A 73 -6.72 -3.57 7.48
CA PHE A 73 -6.54 -4.89 6.89
C PHE A 73 -5.52 -5.72 7.68
N VAL A 74 -4.36 -5.14 7.95
CA VAL A 74 -3.30 -5.78 8.75
C VAL A 74 -3.81 -6.11 10.16
N LEU A 75 -4.55 -5.19 10.81
CA LEU A 75 -5.16 -5.45 12.11
C LEU A 75 -6.06 -6.68 12.09
N PHE A 76 -6.88 -6.85 11.05
CA PHE A 76 -7.76 -8.01 10.93
C PHE A 76 -7.01 -9.32 10.67
N LEU A 77 -5.89 -9.30 9.95
CA LEU A 77 -4.99 -10.47 9.85
C LEU A 77 -4.49 -10.92 11.24
N PHE A 78 -4.11 -9.99 12.11
CA PHE A 78 -3.72 -10.33 13.49
C PHE A 78 -4.92 -10.76 14.35
N LYS A 79 -6.11 -10.18 14.16
CA LYS A 79 -7.32 -10.62 14.86
C LYS A 79 -7.70 -12.07 14.55
N LEU A 80 -7.42 -12.55 13.35
CA LEU A 80 -7.61 -13.97 13.00
C LEU A 80 -6.76 -14.92 13.85
N LEU A 81 -5.57 -14.47 14.29
CA LEU A 81 -4.70 -15.25 15.18
C LEU A 81 -5.21 -15.26 16.62
N GLU A 82 -5.71 -14.12 17.09
CA GLU A 82 -6.17 -13.94 18.47
C GLU A 82 -7.56 -14.54 18.73
N LYS A 83 -8.44 -14.50 17.73
CA LYS A 83 -9.87 -14.80 17.87
C LYS A 83 -10.31 -15.84 16.85
N GLN A 84 -10.93 -16.91 17.34
CA GLN A 84 -11.44 -18.01 16.52
C GLN A 84 -12.84 -17.74 15.94
N SER A 85 -13.11 -16.52 15.48
CA SER A 85 -14.44 -16.12 14.97
C SER A 85 -14.41 -15.80 13.48
N LYS A 86 -15.39 -16.33 12.73
CA LYS A 86 -15.60 -16.04 11.31
C LYS A 86 -15.91 -14.57 11.04
N TYR A 87 -16.41 -13.84 12.04
CA TYR A 87 -16.67 -12.39 11.93
C TYR A 87 -15.42 -11.64 11.42
N TYR A 88 -14.25 -11.93 12.00
CA TYR A 88 -13.01 -11.26 11.60
C TYR A 88 -12.56 -11.66 10.19
N ALA A 89 -12.86 -12.88 9.74
CA ALA A 89 -12.59 -13.29 8.37
C ALA A 89 -13.47 -12.53 7.36
N ILE A 90 -14.77 -12.44 7.65
CA ILE A 90 -15.74 -11.76 6.78
C ILE A 90 -15.41 -10.26 6.71
N VAL A 91 -15.24 -9.61 7.87
CA VAL A 91 -14.90 -8.18 7.90
C VAL A 91 -13.54 -7.95 7.26
N GLY A 92 -12.53 -8.77 7.52
CA GLY A 92 -11.22 -8.66 6.87
C GLY A 92 -11.29 -8.80 5.35
N GLY A 93 -12.17 -9.68 4.83
CA GLY A 93 -12.42 -9.81 3.40
C GLY A 93 -13.12 -8.59 2.80
N ILE A 94 -14.04 -7.96 3.54
CA ILE A 94 -14.64 -6.69 3.15
C ILE A 94 -13.59 -5.57 3.15
N ILE A 95 -12.70 -5.51 4.14
CA ILE A 95 -11.61 -4.52 4.14
C ILE A 95 -10.65 -4.76 2.97
N PHE A 96 -10.33 -6.01 2.63
CA PHE A 96 -9.55 -6.35 1.43
C PHE A 96 -10.21 -5.75 0.18
N PHE A 97 -11.52 -5.94 0.03
CA PHE A 97 -12.28 -5.37 -1.08
C PHE A 97 -12.22 -3.84 -1.10
N LEU A 98 -12.33 -3.19 0.06
CA LEU A 98 -12.20 -1.73 0.16
C LEU A 98 -10.80 -1.24 -0.24
N VAL A 99 -9.73 -2.00 0.03
CA VAL A 99 -8.38 -1.71 -0.49
C VAL A 99 -8.37 -1.81 -2.02
N SER A 100 -9.04 -2.80 -2.60
CA SER A 100 -9.15 -2.91 -4.06
C SER A 100 -9.92 -1.77 -4.71
N LEU A 101 -10.95 -1.25 -4.03
CA LEU A 101 -11.69 -0.08 -4.49
C LEU A 101 -10.86 1.20 -4.47
N THR A 102 -9.84 1.31 -3.60
CA THR A 102 -8.98 2.50 -3.61
C THR A 102 -7.93 2.43 -4.70
N HIS A 103 -7.17 1.32 -4.79
CA HIS A 103 -6.19 1.14 -5.85
C HIS A 103 -5.77 -0.32 -6.02
N LEU A 104 -5.70 -0.80 -7.27
CA LEU A 104 -5.31 -2.17 -7.59
C LEU A 104 -3.85 -2.48 -7.21
N TYR A 105 -2.98 -1.48 -7.33
CA TYR A 105 -1.60 -1.54 -6.80
C TYR A 105 -1.58 -2.06 -5.36
N TYR A 106 -2.37 -1.46 -4.45
CA TYR A 106 -2.41 -1.89 -3.06
C TYR A 106 -3.00 -3.28 -2.86
N THR A 107 -3.90 -3.71 -3.74
CA THR A 107 -4.43 -5.08 -3.74
C THR A 107 -3.30 -6.10 -3.89
N ALA A 108 -2.39 -5.86 -4.84
CA ALA A 108 -1.23 -6.72 -5.02
C ALA A 108 -0.35 -6.75 -3.76
N PHE A 109 -0.08 -5.60 -3.14
CA PHE A 109 0.73 -5.53 -1.91
C PHE A 109 0.07 -6.22 -0.73
N ILE A 110 -1.24 -6.04 -0.48
CA ILE A 110 -1.90 -6.73 0.63
C ILE A 110 -2.01 -8.23 0.39
N PHE A 111 -2.12 -8.67 -0.86
CA PHE A 111 -2.10 -10.08 -1.22
C PHE A 111 -0.73 -10.69 -0.96
N MET A 112 0.34 -10.06 -1.45
CA MET A 112 1.72 -10.47 -1.16
C MET A 112 2.00 -10.47 0.35
N PHE A 113 1.62 -9.41 1.06
CA PHE A 113 1.75 -9.33 2.52
C PHE A 113 1.00 -10.46 3.21
N SER A 114 -0.21 -10.82 2.75
CA SER A 114 -0.99 -11.94 3.31
C SER A 114 -0.28 -13.28 3.12
N ILE A 115 0.34 -13.52 1.96
CA ILE A 115 1.14 -14.73 1.70
C ILE A 115 2.33 -14.79 2.66
N VAL A 116 3.08 -13.69 2.79
CA VAL A 116 4.22 -13.61 3.72
C VAL A 116 3.76 -13.83 5.16
N PHE A 117 2.67 -13.17 5.58
CA PHE A 117 2.08 -13.31 6.90
C PHE A 117 1.71 -14.76 7.22
N PHE A 118 1.02 -15.44 6.28
CA PHE A 118 0.65 -16.83 6.44
C PHE A 118 1.88 -17.74 6.51
N THR A 119 2.87 -17.49 5.65
CA THR A 119 4.13 -18.25 5.62
C THR A 119 4.89 -18.12 6.94
N VAL A 120 5.04 -16.90 7.45
CA VAL A 120 5.66 -16.64 8.77
C VAL A 120 4.87 -17.33 9.89
N TYR A 121 3.53 -17.29 9.84
CA TYR A 121 2.70 -18.00 10.81
C TYR A 121 2.97 -19.52 10.82
N VAL A 122 2.98 -20.13 9.63
CA VAL A 122 3.25 -21.57 9.45
C VAL A 122 4.62 -21.95 10.00
N PHE A 123 5.67 -21.17 9.70
CA PHE A 123 7.01 -21.45 10.20
C PHE A 123 7.16 -21.26 11.72
N ARG A 124 6.44 -20.31 12.31
CA ARG A 124 6.45 -20.09 13.77
C ARG A 124 5.66 -21.17 14.53
N GLN A 125 4.63 -21.74 13.92
CA GLN A 125 3.81 -22.79 14.51
C GLN A 125 4.39 -24.18 14.19
N LYS A 126 5.09 -24.80 15.14
CA LYS A 126 5.67 -26.16 14.96
C LYS A 126 4.66 -27.25 14.57
N LYS A 127 3.35 -27.02 14.77
CA LYS A 127 2.25 -27.82 14.22
C LYS A 127 1.22 -26.87 13.59
N VAL A 128 1.06 -26.94 12.27
CA VAL A 128 0.12 -26.11 11.45
C VAL A 128 -1.35 -26.51 11.68
N SER A 129 -1.72 -26.90 12.90
CA SER A 129 -2.96 -27.63 13.20
C SER A 129 -4.17 -26.74 13.47
N ASN A 130 -4.03 -25.40 13.48
CA ASN A 130 -5.18 -24.54 13.74
C ASN A 130 -6.07 -24.43 12.49
N LYS A 131 -6.89 -25.46 12.27
CA LYS A 131 -7.85 -25.54 11.16
C LYS A 131 -8.77 -24.32 11.11
N THR A 132 -9.14 -23.77 12.26
CA THR A 132 -9.98 -22.57 12.34
C THR A 132 -9.27 -21.35 11.77
N PHE A 133 -8.00 -21.13 12.12
CA PHE A 133 -7.21 -20.04 11.53
C PHE A 133 -7.08 -20.20 10.01
N ILE A 134 -6.68 -21.38 9.54
CA ILE A 134 -6.50 -21.64 8.09
C ILE A 134 -7.82 -21.40 7.35
N THR A 135 -8.93 -21.93 7.86
CA THR A 135 -10.25 -21.73 7.26
C THR A 135 -10.63 -20.25 7.22
N ASN A 136 -10.47 -19.53 8.33
CA ASN A 136 -10.80 -18.12 8.41
C ASN A 136 -9.91 -17.25 7.50
N PHE A 137 -8.62 -17.57 7.42
CA PHE A 137 -7.68 -16.91 6.52
C PHE A 137 -8.05 -17.15 5.05
N SER A 138 -8.39 -18.39 4.69
CA SER A 138 -8.89 -18.72 3.35
C SER A 138 -10.19 -17.97 3.03
N VAL A 139 -11.16 -17.93 3.96
CA VAL A 139 -12.42 -17.18 3.78
C VAL A 139 -12.16 -15.70 3.53
N LEU A 140 -11.26 -15.07 4.30
CA LEU A 140 -10.87 -13.68 4.12
C LEU A 140 -10.31 -13.44 2.71
N LEU A 141 -9.37 -14.28 2.26
CA LEU A 141 -8.77 -14.16 0.92
C LEU A 141 -9.79 -14.43 -0.19
N THR A 142 -10.65 -15.44 -0.04
CA THR A 142 -11.66 -15.78 -1.04
C THR A 142 -12.67 -14.64 -1.22
N ILE A 143 -13.15 -14.05 -0.12
CA ILE A 143 -14.05 -12.88 -0.19
C ILE A 143 -13.34 -11.72 -0.90
N GLY A 144 -12.11 -11.40 -0.48
CA GLY A 144 -11.31 -10.34 -1.09
C GLY A 144 -11.11 -10.54 -2.59
N LEU A 145 -10.55 -11.68 -2.99
CA LEU A 145 -10.24 -11.98 -4.39
C LEU A 145 -11.49 -12.04 -5.27
N ILE A 146 -12.56 -12.73 -4.84
CA ILE A 146 -13.80 -12.83 -5.62
C ILE A 146 -14.38 -11.43 -5.84
N SER A 147 -14.49 -10.63 -4.78
CA SER A 147 -15.07 -9.29 -4.88
C SER A 147 -14.22 -8.35 -5.74
N THR A 148 -12.89 -8.41 -5.64
CA THR A 148 -11.97 -7.71 -6.56
C THR A 148 -12.15 -8.18 -8.01
N SER A 149 -12.22 -9.49 -8.26
CA SER A 149 -12.44 -10.02 -9.61
C SER A 149 -13.79 -9.58 -10.19
N VAL A 150 -14.85 -9.52 -9.38
CA VAL A 150 -16.14 -8.99 -9.80
C VAL A 150 -16.02 -7.52 -10.21
N LEU A 151 -15.26 -6.68 -9.49
CA LEU A 151 -15.02 -5.30 -9.91
C LEU A 151 -14.35 -5.21 -11.28
N PHE A 152 -13.35 -6.07 -11.54
CA PHE A 152 -12.69 -6.12 -12.84
C PHE A 152 -13.64 -6.52 -13.96
N LEU A 153 -14.48 -7.53 -13.74
CA LEU A 153 -15.43 -8.02 -14.74
C LEU A 153 -16.54 -7.01 -15.04
N VAL A 154 -16.90 -6.19 -14.06
CA VAL A 154 -17.97 -5.18 -14.20
C VAL A 154 -17.45 -3.87 -14.79
N ASN A 155 -16.14 -3.64 -14.85
CA ASN A 155 -15.58 -2.39 -15.35
C ASN A 155 -15.74 -2.28 -16.88
N PRO A 156 -16.59 -1.37 -17.40
CA PRO A 156 -16.93 -1.32 -18.83
C PRO A 156 -15.89 -0.56 -19.67
N THR A 157 -14.77 -0.12 -19.08
CA THR A 157 -13.72 0.62 -19.78
C THR A 157 -13.05 -0.27 -20.82
N SER A 158 -13.48 -0.12 -22.08
CA SER A 158 -12.83 -0.67 -23.26
C SER A 158 -11.41 -0.13 -23.40
N GLY A 159 -10.50 -0.94 -23.93
CA GLY A 159 -9.07 -0.63 -24.04
C GLY A 159 -8.71 0.68 -24.76
N ASP A 160 -9.66 1.28 -25.49
CA ASP A 160 -9.47 2.51 -26.27
C ASP A 160 -9.44 3.79 -25.43
N GLU A 161 -9.87 3.77 -24.16
CA GLU A 161 -9.84 4.95 -23.27
C GLU A 161 -8.50 5.15 -22.53
N PHE A 162 -7.62 4.14 -22.54
CA PHE A 162 -6.31 4.27 -21.89
C PHE A 162 -5.29 4.83 -22.87
N PRO A 163 -4.62 5.95 -22.55
CA PRO A 163 -3.54 6.45 -23.39
C PRO A 163 -2.45 5.39 -23.48
N MET A 164 -2.06 5.00 -24.69
CA MET A 164 -0.90 4.13 -24.92
C MET A 164 0.33 4.84 -24.37
N ARG A 165 0.85 4.33 -23.24
CA ARG A 165 2.03 4.89 -22.59
C ARG A 165 3.26 4.51 -23.41
N PRO A 166 4.15 5.46 -23.73
CA PRO A 166 5.34 5.17 -24.52
C PRO A 166 6.28 4.27 -23.74
N LEU A 167 7.07 3.46 -24.44
CA LEU A 167 8.04 2.54 -23.83
C LEU A 167 8.98 3.28 -22.88
N ILE A 168 9.35 4.53 -23.20
CA ILE A 168 10.23 5.35 -22.35
C ILE A 168 9.66 5.57 -20.95
N GLU A 169 8.35 5.77 -20.79
CA GLU A 169 7.74 5.90 -19.45
C GLU A 169 7.87 4.59 -18.65
N HIS A 170 7.79 3.43 -19.31
CA HIS A 170 8.01 2.14 -18.64
C HIS A 170 9.46 1.94 -18.23
N ILE A 171 10.42 2.42 -19.02
CA ILE A 171 11.84 2.43 -18.69
C ILE A 171 12.08 3.37 -17.50
N ASP A 172 11.61 4.61 -17.61
CA ASP A 172 11.84 5.70 -16.66
C ASP A 172 11.31 5.39 -15.25
N TYR A 173 10.19 4.66 -15.16
CA TYR A 173 9.55 4.29 -13.90
C TYR A 173 9.73 2.81 -13.53
N SER A 174 10.63 2.09 -14.21
CA SER A 174 10.97 0.72 -13.85
C SER A 174 11.73 0.66 -12.52
N ILE A 175 11.63 -0.47 -11.83
CA ILE A 175 12.44 -0.73 -10.64
C ILE A 175 13.78 -1.32 -11.10
N SER A 176 14.89 -0.68 -10.76
CA SER A 176 16.25 -1.19 -10.97
C SER A 176 16.78 -1.82 -9.68
N LEU A 177 17.68 -2.82 -9.77
CA LEU A 177 18.25 -3.46 -8.58
C LEU A 177 19.15 -2.48 -7.81
N GLU A 178 19.76 -1.53 -8.50
CA GLU A 178 20.51 -0.43 -7.88
C GLU A 178 19.68 0.39 -6.88
N ASN A 179 18.36 0.53 -7.09
CA ASN A 179 17.46 1.27 -6.19
C ASN A 179 17.27 0.57 -4.83
N LEU A 180 17.82 -0.63 -4.63
CA LEU A 180 17.91 -1.30 -3.32
C LEU A 180 19.04 -0.73 -2.44
N ILE A 181 20.09 -0.18 -3.06
CA ILE A 181 21.31 0.27 -2.36
C ILE A 181 21.47 1.79 -2.50
N LEU A 182 21.02 2.36 -3.62
CA LEU A 182 21.05 3.78 -3.91
C LEU A 182 19.64 4.39 -3.86
N PRO A 183 19.48 5.56 -3.24
CA PRO A 183 18.23 6.28 -3.32
C PRO A 183 18.02 6.81 -4.74
N ASN A 184 16.84 6.60 -5.31
CA ASN A 184 16.52 7.11 -6.64
C ASN A 184 16.67 8.65 -6.70
N SER A 185 16.92 9.19 -7.89
CA SER A 185 17.13 10.63 -8.10
C SER A 185 15.95 11.51 -7.67
N LEU A 186 14.74 10.95 -7.60
CA LEU A 186 13.54 11.67 -7.17
C LEU A 186 13.39 11.74 -5.63
N GLN A 187 14.22 11.04 -4.86
CA GLN A 187 14.17 11.11 -3.40
C GLN A 187 14.67 12.46 -2.88
N THR A 188 14.01 12.96 -1.82
CA THR A 188 14.32 14.25 -1.18
C THR A 188 15.78 14.34 -0.75
N THR A 189 16.38 13.25 -0.28
CA THR A 189 17.80 13.20 0.09
C THR A 189 18.72 13.48 -1.10
N GLN A 190 18.43 12.91 -2.28
CA GLN A 190 19.18 13.20 -3.51
C GLN A 190 18.98 14.65 -3.95
N ILE A 191 17.75 15.15 -3.95
CA ILE A 191 17.46 16.54 -4.35
C ILE A 191 18.20 17.54 -3.45
N ILE A 192 18.19 17.34 -2.12
CA ILE A 192 18.84 18.25 -1.16
C ILE A 192 20.37 18.17 -1.24
N SER A 193 20.91 16.95 -1.42
CA SER A 193 22.35 16.74 -1.57
C SER A 193 22.86 17.02 -2.99
N ASN A 194 22.04 17.59 -3.87
CA ASN A 194 22.37 17.79 -5.28
C ASN A 194 22.95 16.53 -5.95
N TYR A 195 22.33 15.39 -5.66
CA TYR A 195 22.66 14.06 -6.16
C TYR A 195 24.07 13.56 -5.81
N GLU A 196 24.69 14.07 -4.74
CA GLU A 196 26.06 13.73 -4.33
C GLU A 196 26.27 12.22 -4.13
N MET A 197 25.31 11.52 -3.53
CA MET A 197 25.42 10.09 -3.28
C MET A 197 25.42 9.29 -4.58
N ASN A 198 24.54 9.63 -5.52
CA ASN A 198 24.51 8.99 -6.84
C ASN A 198 25.78 9.30 -7.63
N THR A 199 26.17 10.57 -7.65
CA THR A 199 27.38 11.02 -8.35
C THR A 199 28.63 10.32 -7.82
N SER A 200 28.76 10.23 -6.49
CA SER A 200 29.88 9.55 -5.84
C SER A 200 29.90 8.06 -6.20
N PHE A 201 28.75 7.38 -6.17
CA PHE A 201 28.66 5.97 -6.50
C PHE A 201 29.07 5.69 -7.95
N TYR A 202 28.48 6.38 -8.93
CA TYR A 202 28.82 6.13 -10.33
C TYR A 202 30.26 6.55 -10.66
N SER A 203 30.78 7.62 -10.04
CA SER A 203 32.19 7.99 -10.18
C SER A 203 33.16 6.94 -9.65
N PHE A 204 32.79 6.19 -8.61
CA PHE A 204 33.61 5.10 -8.08
C PHE A 204 33.76 3.94 -9.08
N PHE A 205 32.75 3.74 -9.94
CA PHE A 205 32.74 2.71 -10.98
C PHE A 205 33.09 3.26 -12.38
N ASP A 206 33.65 4.46 -12.47
CA ASP A 206 33.96 5.15 -13.75
C ASP A 206 32.77 5.17 -14.73
N SER A 207 31.55 5.22 -14.19
CA SER A 207 30.31 5.15 -14.96
C SER A 207 29.65 6.54 -15.06
N PRO A 208 28.99 6.86 -16.19
CA PRO A 208 28.24 8.11 -16.30
C PRO A 208 27.03 8.09 -15.35
N VAL A 209 26.75 9.22 -14.71
CA VAL A 209 25.54 9.37 -13.90
C VAL A 209 24.34 9.48 -14.84
N MET A 210 23.48 8.47 -14.84
CA MET A 210 22.25 8.45 -15.63
C MET A 210 21.08 8.93 -14.76
N TYR A 211 20.31 9.88 -15.27
CA TYR A 211 19.08 10.36 -14.63
C TYR A 211 17.89 10.10 -15.57
N PRO A 212 16.82 9.40 -15.14
CA PRO A 212 16.66 8.74 -13.84
C PRO A 212 17.64 7.57 -13.66
N ASN A 213 18.06 7.27 -12.43
CA ASN A 213 18.92 6.11 -12.12
C ASN A 213 18.18 4.82 -12.48
N ILE A 214 18.35 4.38 -13.72
CA ILE A 214 17.88 3.11 -14.24
C ILE A 214 19.12 2.45 -14.80
N GLU A 215 19.28 1.16 -14.53
CA GLU A 215 20.27 0.31 -15.20
C GLU A 215 20.23 0.66 -16.68
N ALA A 216 21.31 1.26 -17.20
CA ALA A 216 21.42 1.54 -18.62
C ALA A 216 21.07 0.23 -19.32
N MET A 217 19.96 0.20 -20.05
CA MET A 217 19.49 -1.01 -20.70
C MET A 217 20.54 -1.44 -21.70
N VAL A 218 21.46 -2.30 -21.25
CA VAL A 218 22.35 -3.04 -22.11
C VAL A 218 21.46 -4.11 -22.75
N PHE A 219 20.88 -3.75 -23.89
CA PHE A 219 20.52 -4.71 -24.92
C PHE A 219 21.59 -4.63 -26.01
#